data_AF-A0A2V7KP04-F1
#
_entry.id   AF-A0A2V7KP04-F1
#
_cell.length_a   1.000
_cell.length_b   1.000
_cell.length_c   1.000
_cell.angle_alpha   90.00
_cell.angle_beta   90.00
_cell.angle_gamma   90.00
#
_symmetry.space_group_name_H-M   'P 1'
#
loop_
_entity.id
_entity.type
_entity.pdbx_description
1 polymer ?
#
loop_
_entity_poly.entity_id
_entity_poly.type
_entity_poly.pdbx_seq_one_letter_code
_entity_poly.pdbx_strand_id
1 'polypeptide(L)'
;MLAGELPLVTALPFVALLLAIALAPLAAPHWWHHNRNKALVALLVSAPILAYLGIHAPELLHEKFHEYIGFIVVIGALFVVTGGIHIQGSLAGTPLVNTGMLGIGAVLANLLGTTGASVLLIRPLLRANKPRKRVAHIVIFFIFIVANCGGLLTPLGDPPLLLGYLKGVPFDWTLHLWPQWLTINGILLVIFNFWDQWALNKDEK
;
A
#
# COMPACT_ATOMS: atom_id res chain seq x y z
N MET A 1 -8.72 21.24 21.93
CA MET A 1 -9.94 20.64 22.50
C MET A 1 -11.10 20.73 21.49
N LEU A 2 -11.05 19.99 20.38
CA LEU A 2 -12.14 19.95 19.38
C LEU A 2 -12.57 18.51 19.00
N ALA A 3 -11.87 17.49 19.49
CA ALA A 3 -12.17 16.09 19.20
C ALA A 3 -13.41 15.54 19.93
N GLY A 4 -14.01 16.33 20.83
CA GLY A 4 -15.13 15.90 21.68
C GLY A 4 -16.54 16.20 21.15
N GLU A 5 -16.72 17.00 20.10
CA GLU A 5 -18.05 17.52 19.71
C GLU A 5 -18.31 17.51 18.19
N LEU A 6 -17.72 16.59 17.42
CA LEU A 6 -18.18 16.40 16.04
C LEU A 6 -19.37 15.43 16.04
N PRO A 7 -20.57 15.85 15.60
CA PRO A 7 -21.72 14.97 15.51
C PRO A 7 -21.39 13.77 14.63
N LEU A 8 -21.84 12.56 14.98
CA LEU A 8 -21.58 11.34 14.19
C LEU A 8 -21.94 11.48 12.70
N VAL A 9 -22.88 12.38 12.40
CA VAL A 9 -23.32 12.78 11.06
C VAL A 9 -22.16 13.28 10.18
N THR A 10 -21.10 13.86 10.74
CA THR A 10 -19.92 14.31 9.98
C THR A 10 -19.11 13.17 9.37
N ALA A 11 -19.35 11.92 9.78
CA ALA A 11 -18.78 10.74 9.16
C ALA A 11 -19.52 10.29 7.88
N LEU A 12 -20.74 10.80 7.62
CA LEU A 12 -21.53 10.39 6.45
C LEU A 12 -20.80 10.59 5.12
N PRO A 13 -20.13 11.73 4.85
CA PRO A 13 -19.28 11.90 3.66
C PRO A 13 -18.23 10.80 3.50
N PHE A 14 -17.57 10.41 4.58
CA PHE A 14 -16.55 9.37 4.55
C PHE A 14 -17.16 8.01 4.21
N VAL A 15 -18.27 7.63 4.84
CA VAL A 15 -18.99 6.37 4.55
C VAL A 15 -19.50 6.36 3.11
N ALA A 16 -20.07 7.47 2.65
CA ALA A 16 -20.54 7.60 1.27
C ALA A 16 -19.40 7.45 0.25
N LEU A 17 -18.22 8.00 0.54
CA LEU A 17 -17.04 7.85 -0.30
C LEU A 17 -16.56 6.39 -0.36
N LEU A 18 -16.54 5.69 0.79
CA LEU A 18 -16.19 4.27 0.83
C LEU A 18 -17.17 3.42 0.02
N LEU A 19 -18.47 3.66 0.17
CA LEU A 19 -19.50 2.98 -0.61
C LEU A 19 -19.39 3.28 -2.11
N ALA A 20 -19.08 4.53 -2.48
CA ALA A 20 -18.85 4.89 -3.88
C ALA A 20 -17.63 4.13 -4.45
N ILE A 21 -16.51 4.07 -3.73
CA ILE A 21 -15.32 3.34 -4.18
C ILE A 21 -15.58 1.83 -4.30
N ALA A 22 -16.40 1.26 -3.42
CA ALA A 22 -16.74 -0.17 -3.45
C ALA A 22 -17.76 -0.53 -4.55
N LEU A 23 -18.81 0.28 -4.73
CA LEU A 23 -19.97 -0.06 -5.55
C LEU A 23 -19.92 0.56 -6.97
N ALA A 24 -19.41 1.78 -7.13
CA ALA A 24 -19.39 2.45 -8.43
C ALA A 24 -18.55 1.74 -9.51
N PRO A 25 -17.39 1.12 -9.22
CA PRO A 25 -16.67 0.33 -10.23
C PRO A 25 -17.46 -0.89 -10.71
N LEU A 26 -18.37 -1.43 -9.89
CA LEU A 26 -19.21 -2.59 -10.23
C LEU A 26 -20.48 -2.16 -10.97
N ALA A 27 -21.10 -1.06 -10.55
CA ALA A 27 -22.35 -0.56 -11.11
C ALA A 27 -22.16 0.21 -12.43
N ALA A 28 -21.07 0.97 -12.57
CA ALA A 28 -20.80 1.79 -13.76
C ALA A 28 -19.29 1.83 -14.10
N PRO A 29 -18.71 0.70 -14.57
CA PRO A 29 -17.26 0.57 -14.74
C PRO A 29 -16.67 1.61 -15.70
N HIS A 30 -17.23 1.75 -16.91
CA HIS A 30 -16.73 2.67 -17.94
C HIS A 30 -16.70 4.13 -17.47
N TRP A 31 -17.72 4.52 -16.70
CA TRP A 31 -17.78 5.86 -16.12
C TRP A 31 -16.77 6.01 -14.98
N TRP A 32 -16.73 5.07 -14.04
CA TRP A 32 -15.86 5.15 -12.86
C TRP A 32 -14.36 5.15 -13.22
N HIS A 33 -13.95 4.42 -14.27
CA HIS A 33 -12.54 4.32 -14.64
C HIS A 33 -11.90 5.67 -15.04
N HIS A 34 -12.69 6.63 -15.52
CA HIS A 34 -12.20 7.98 -15.82
C HIS A 34 -11.80 8.73 -14.54
N ASN A 35 -10.53 9.18 -14.48
CA ASN A 35 -10.01 9.90 -13.30
C ASN A 35 -10.78 11.20 -13.00
N ARG A 36 -11.34 11.86 -14.03
CA ARG A 36 -12.22 13.02 -13.85
C ARG A 36 -13.44 12.69 -12.99
N ASN A 37 -14.05 11.53 -13.20
CA ASN A 37 -15.26 11.12 -12.48
C ASN A 37 -14.94 10.75 -11.04
N LYS A 38 -13.80 10.07 -10.80
CA LYS A 38 -13.30 9.82 -9.44
C LYS A 38 -13.04 11.13 -8.68
N ALA A 39 -12.40 12.10 -9.33
CA ALA A 39 -12.15 13.42 -8.75
C ALA A 39 -13.46 14.17 -8.43
N LEU A 40 -14.44 14.11 -9.35
CA LEU A 40 -15.75 14.73 -9.17
C LEU A 40 -16.51 14.10 -7.99
N VAL A 41 -16.54 12.77 -7.90
CA VAL A 41 -17.17 12.07 -6.76
C VAL A 41 -16.49 12.44 -5.45
N ALA A 42 -15.15 12.38 -5.40
CA ALA A 42 -14.39 12.74 -4.21
C ALA A 42 -14.68 14.18 -3.78
N LEU A 43 -14.72 15.13 -4.72
CA LEU A 43 -14.98 16.54 -4.44
C LEU A 43 -16.41 16.79 -3.99
N LEU A 44 -17.41 16.24 -4.69
CA LEU A 44 -18.83 16.43 -4.34
C LEU A 44 -19.17 15.81 -3.00
N VAL A 45 -18.69 14.58 -2.74
CA VAL A 45 -18.94 13.89 -1.47
C VAL A 45 -18.23 14.59 -0.32
N SER A 46 -17.03 15.13 -0.55
CA SER A 46 -16.26 15.84 0.49
C SER A 46 -16.68 17.30 0.67
N ALA A 47 -17.39 17.92 -0.28
CA ALA A 47 -17.77 19.33 -0.22
C ALA A 47 -18.51 19.74 1.06
N PRO A 48 -19.48 18.96 1.60
CA PRO A 48 -20.18 19.33 2.83
C PRO A 48 -19.24 19.42 4.04
N ILE A 49 -18.30 18.49 4.19
CA ILE A 49 -17.37 18.51 5.31
C ILE A 49 -16.32 19.61 5.16
N LEU A 50 -15.87 19.89 3.93
CA LEU A 50 -14.96 21.00 3.64
C LEU A 50 -15.61 22.35 3.95
N ALA A 51 -16.88 22.55 3.58
CA ALA A 51 -17.62 23.76 3.90
C ALA A 51 -17.86 23.90 5.41
N TYR A 52 -18.25 22.81 6.08
CA TYR A 52 -18.46 22.81 7.53
C TYR A 52 -17.19 23.17 8.29
N LEU A 53 -16.06 22.53 7.98
CA LEU A 53 -14.76 22.81 8.59
C LEU A 53 -14.24 24.20 8.24
N GLY A 54 -14.44 24.67 7.00
CA GLY A 54 -14.02 26.02 6.61
C GLY A 54 -14.70 27.13 7.41
N ILE A 55 -15.94 26.91 7.85
CA ILE A 55 -16.69 27.88 8.66
C ILE A 55 -16.36 27.74 10.15
N HIS A 56 -16.35 26.51 10.69
CA HIS A 56 -16.31 26.27 12.13
C HIS A 56 -14.90 25.99 12.68
N ALA A 57 -13.97 25.56 11.83
CA ALA A 57 -12.61 25.18 12.21
C ALA A 57 -11.60 25.43 11.06
N PRO A 58 -11.48 26.67 10.56
CA PRO A 58 -10.60 26.98 9.42
C PRO A 58 -9.13 26.65 9.68
N GLU A 59 -8.66 26.82 10.93
CA GLU A 59 -7.29 26.44 11.32
C GLU A 59 -7.06 24.92 11.22
N LEU A 60 -8.03 24.11 11.65
CA LEU A 60 -7.96 22.66 11.52
C LEU A 60 -7.95 22.23 10.05
N LEU A 61 -8.77 22.88 9.21
CA LEU A 61 -8.78 22.61 7.77
C LEU A 61 -7.42 22.93 7.14
N HIS A 62 -6.82 24.06 7.50
CA HIS A 62 -5.53 24.48 6.99
C HIS A 62 -4.39 23.55 7.44
N GLU A 63 -4.35 23.19 8.72
CA GLU A 63 -3.40 22.22 9.29
C GLU A 63 -3.47 20.88 8.55
N LYS A 64 -4.68 20.34 8.37
CA LYS A 64 -4.89 19.07 7.68
C LYS A 64 -4.51 19.16 6.20
N PHE A 65 -4.80 20.27 5.54
CA PHE A 65 -4.38 20.50 4.16
C PHE A 65 -2.86 20.45 4.01
N HIS A 66 -2.11 21.06 4.94
CA HIS A 66 -0.65 20.98 4.97
C HIS A 66 -0.14 19.54 5.19
N GLU A 67 -0.72 18.80 6.13
CA GLU A 67 -0.38 17.37 6.35
C GLU A 67 -0.62 16.53 5.08
N TYR A 68 -1.76 16.73 4.41
CA TYR A 68 -2.10 16.00 3.18
C TYR A 68 -1.18 16.34 2.02
N ILE A 69 -0.76 17.60 1.85
CA ILE A 69 0.24 17.97 0.85
C ILE A 69 1.56 17.26 1.12
N GLY A 70 2.05 17.29 2.37
CA GLY A 70 3.28 16.60 2.74
C GLY A 70 3.22 15.10 2.42
N PHE A 71 2.10 14.46 2.78
CA PHE A 71 1.82 13.07 2.45
C PHE A 71 1.84 12.78 0.94
N ILE A 72 1.15 13.59 0.12
CA ILE A 72 1.12 13.45 -1.34
C ILE A 72 2.52 13.62 -1.95
N VAL A 73 3.29 14.61 -1.47
CA VAL A 73 4.65 14.86 -1.95
C VAL A 73 5.57 13.69 -1.65
N VAL A 74 5.51 13.11 -0.44
CA VAL A 74 6.34 11.96 -0.07
C VAL A 74 6.00 10.73 -0.92
N ILE A 75 4.72 10.37 -1.03
CA ILE A 75 4.31 9.23 -1.88
C ILE A 75 4.65 9.48 -3.34
N GLY A 76 4.44 10.70 -3.84
CA GLY A 76 4.79 11.11 -5.19
C GLY A 76 6.29 10.96 -5.47
N ALA A 77 7.14 11.40 -4.55
CA ALA A 77 8.59 11.26 -4.66
C ALA A 77 9.00 9.78 -4.68
N LEU A 78 8.48 8.96 -3.76
CA LEU A 78 8.75 7.52 -3.74
C LEU A 78 8.30 6.85 -5.05
N PHE A 79 7.12 7.20 -5.57
CA PHE A 79 6.61 6.68 -6.83
C PHE A 79 7.50 7.06 -8.02
N VAL A 80 7.93 8.32 -8.12
CA VAL A 80 8.80 8.79 -9.21
C VAL A 80 10.17 8.10 -9.16
N VAL A 81 10.79 8.04 -7.98
CA VAL A 81 12.10 7.40 -7.80
C VAL A 81 12.04 5.92 -8.14
N THR A 82 11.04 5.19 -7.63
CA THR A 82 10.94 3.74 -7.84
C THR A 82 10.39 3.35 -9.21
N GLY A 83 9.47 4.14 -9.77
CA GLY A 83 8.91 3.91 -11.10
C GLY A 83 9.93 4.04 -12.23
N GLY A 84 10.99 4.82 -12.03
CA GLY A 84 12.11 4.95 -12.98
C GLY A 84 13.11 3.78 -12.93
N ILE A 85 13.07 2.93 -11.90
CA ILE A 85 14.02 1.82 -11.73
C ILE A 85 13.50 0.61 -12.48
N HIS A 86 14.21 0.22 -13.55
CA HIS A 86 13.93 -1.01 -14.27
C HIS A 86 14.99 -2.07 -13.98
N ILE A 87 14.61 -3.10 -13.22
CA ILE A 87 15.48 -4.26 -12.98
C ILE A 87 15.44 -5.18 -14.20
N GLN A 88 16.59 -5.34 -14.83
CA GLN A 88 16.85 -6.31 -15.90
C GLN A 88 17.62 -7.51 -15.35
N GLY A 89 17.27 -8.70 -15.81
CA GLY A 89 17.92 -9.95 -15.41
C GLY A 89 17.06 -11.16 -15.69
N SER A 90 17.70 -12.31 -15.85
CA SER A 90 17.04 -13.62 -15.88
C SER A 90 17.25 -14.28 -14.52
N LEU A 91 16.21 -14.28 -13.69
CA LEU A 91 16.20 -15.00 -12.42
C LEU A 91 15.54 -16.35 -12.63
N ALA A 92 16.09 -17.39 -12.00
CA ALA A 92 15.46 -18.70 -12.00
C ALA A 92 14.18 -18.66 -11.16
N GLY A 93 13.06 -19.16 -11.67
CA GLY A 93 11.77 -19.22 -10.96
C GLY A 93 11.70 -20.33 -9.90
N THR A 94 12.81 -20.62 -9.21
CA THR A 94 12.85 -21.66 -8.18
C THR A 94 12.26 -21.14 -6.85
N PRO A 95 11.69 -22.02 -6.02
CA PRO A 95 11.11 -21.65 -4.72
C PRO A 95 12.03 -20.85 -3.82
N LEU A 96 13.32 -21.22 -3.76
CA LEU A 96 14.32 -20.49 -2.97
C LEU A 96 14.58 -19.09 -3.52
N VAL A 97 14.69 -18.92 -4.85
CA VAL A 97 14.90 -17.61 -5.47
C VAL A 97 13.68 -16.72 -5.28
N ASN A 98 12.47 -17.26 -5.47
CA ASN A 98 11.23 -16.53 -5.22
C ASN A 98 11.13 -16.11 -3.76
N THR A 99 11.42 -17.01 -2.82
CA THR A 99 11.39 -16.71 -1.37
C THR A 99 12.40 -15.60 -1.03
N GLY A 100 13.61 -15.67 -1.59
CA GLY A 100 14.61 -14.62 -1.48
C GLY A 100 14.14 -13.28 -2.05
N MET A 101 13.51 -13.28 -3.23
CA MET A 101 12.93 -12.06 -3.82
C MET A 101 11.84 -11.46 -2.94
N LEU A 102 10.95 -12.26 -2.35
CA LEU A 102 9.91 -11.79 -1.43
C LEU A 102 10.52 -11.22 -0.15
N GLY A 103 11.54 -11.88 0.42
CA GLY A 103 12.26 -11.39 1.60
C GLY A 103 12.98 -10.06 1.34
N ILE A 104 13.68 -9.94 0.20
CA ILE A 104 14.28 -8.68 -0.25
C ILE A 104 13.19 -7.61 -0.40
N GLY A 105 12.04 -7.96 -0.98
CA GLY A 105 10.90 -7.06 -1.11
C GLY A 105 10.36 -6.56 0.22
N ALA A 106 10.26 -7.43 1.23
CA ALA A 106 9.86 -7.04 2.58
C ALA A 106 10.85 -6.02 3.17
N VAL A 107 12.17 -6.23 2.99
CA VAL A 107 13.19 -5.27 3.45
C VAL A 107 13.09 -3.95 2.68
N LEU A 108 13.01 -4.01 1.35
CA LEU A 108 12.92 -2.82 0.49
C LEU A 108 11.66 -2.00 0.77
N ALA A 109 10.55 -2.63 1.17
CA ALA A 109 9.32 -1.93 1.53
C ALA A 109 9.51 -0.96 2.70
N ASN A 110 10.48 -1.20 3.60
CA ASN A 110 10.83 -0.28 4.67
C ASN A 110 11.67 0.93 4.21
N LEU A 111 12.25 0.87 3.02
CA LEU A 111 13.08 1.97 2.49
C LEU A 111 12.34 2.77 1.43
N LEU A 112 11.57 2.08 0.60
CA LEU A 112 10.93 2.60 -0.60
C LEU A 112 9.40 2.74 -0.46
N GLY A 113 8.84 2.31 0.68
CA GLY A 113 7.42 2.08 0.85
C GLY A 113 6.96 0.78 0.16
N THR A 114 5.86 0.20 0.66
CA THR A 114 5.23 -1.00 0.08
C THR A 114 4.86 -0.79 -1.40
N THR A 115 4.41 0.42 -1.75
CA THR A 115 4.09 0.78 -3.15
C THR A 115 5.34 0.78 -4.02
N GLY A 116 6.42 1.42 -3.59
CA GLY A 116 7.66 1.51 -4.36
C GLY A 116 8.36 0.17 -4.54
N ALA A 117 8.46 -0.61 -3.46
CA ALA A 117 8.98 -1.99 -3.52
C ALA A 117 8.12 -2.88 -4.44
N SER A 118 6.79 -2.72 -4.41
CA SER A 118 5.89 -3.47 -5.27
C SER A 118 6.10 -3.16 -6.76
N VAL A 119 6.16 -1.88 -7.11
CA VAL A 119 6.39 -1.41 -8.50
C VAL A 119 7.72 -1.96 -9.04
N LEU A 120 8.75 -1.96 -8.21
CA LEU A 120 10.11 -2.40 -8.56
C LEU A 120 10.21 -3.93 -8.73
N LEU A 121 9.56 -4.72 -7.88
CA LEU A 121 9.74 -6.19 -7.84
C LEU A 121 8.67 -7.02 -8.56
N ILE A 122 7.45 -6.52 -8.77
CA ILE A 122 6.39 -7.34 -9.35
C ILE A 122 6.73 -7.80 -10.78
N ARG A 123 7.32 -6.91 -11.58
CA ARG A 123 7.70 -7.20 -12.97
C ARG A 123 8.80 -8.26 -13.08
N PRO A 124 9.94 -8.17 -12.36
CA PRO A 124 10.94 -9.24 -12.40
C PRO A 124 10.40 -10.56 -11.83
N LEU A 125 9.56 -10.55 -10.79
CA LEU A 125 8.98 -11.77 -10.22
C LEU A 125 8.08 -12.51 -11.22
N LEU A 126 7.21 -11.78 -11.93
CA LEU A 126 6.37 -12.35 -12.97
C LEU A 126 7.21 -12.87 -14.16
N ARG A 127 8.29 -12.17 -14.53
CA ARG A 127 9.20 -12.60 -15.60
C ARG A 127 9.93 -13.90 -15.23
N ALA A 128 10.46 -14.00 -14.01
CA ALA A 128 11.16 -15.20 -13.52
C ALA A 128 10.26 -16.45 -13.52
N ASN A 129 8.95 -16.27 -13.27
CA ASN A 129 7.99 -17.37 -13.16
C ASN A 129 7.13 -17.58 -14.40
N LYS A 130 7.36 -16.82 -15.48
CA LYS A 130 6.65 -16.98 -16.77
C LYS A 130 6.61 -18.42 -17.31
N PRO A 131 7.66 -19.27 -17.13
CA PRO A 131 7.63 -20.65 -17.60
C PRO A 131 6.75 -21.60 -16.76
N ARG A 132 6.29 -21.18 -15.57
CA ARG A 132 5.56 -22.04 -14.63
C ARG A 132 4.06 -22.06 -14.93
N LYS A 133 3.39 -23.17 -14.65
CA LYS A 133 1.94 -23.31 -14.87
C LYS A 133 1.16 -22.73 -13.70
N ARG A 134 1.64 -22.92 -12.46
CA ARG A 134 1.00 -22.43 -11.24
C ARG A 134 1.76 -21.23 -10.67
N VAL A 135 1.25 -20.02 -10.90
CA VAL A 135 1.89 -18.76 -10.47
C VAL A 135 1.02 -17.90 -9.54
N ALA A 136 -0.25 -18.26 -9.34
CA ALA A 136 -1.19 -17.45 -8.58
C ALA A 136 -0.76 -17.25 -7.12
N HIS A 137 -0.27 -18.30 -6.45
CA HIS A 137 0.20 -18.21 -5.07
C HIS A 137 1.40 -17.26 -4.96
N ILE A 138 2.28 -17.20 -5.96
CA ILE A 138 3.43 -16.29 -5.96
C ILE A 138 2.97 -14.83 -5.89
N VAL A 139 1.95 -14.46 -6.67
CA VAL A 139 1.40 -13.10 -6.65
C VAL A 139 0.64 -12.82 -5.36
N ILE A 140 -0.11 -13.78 -4.83
CA ILE A 140 -0.84 -13.63 -3.56
C ILE A 140 0.13 -13.41 -2.39
N PHE A 141 1.18 -14.23 -2.28
CA PHE A 141 2.20 -14.07 -1.24
C PHE A 141 3.03 -12.81 -1.44
N PHE A 142 3.26 -12.37 -2.68
CA PHE A 142 3.83 -11.05 -2.95
C PHE A 142 2.99 -9.92 -2.35
N ILE A 143 1.67 -9.98 -2.52
CA ILE A 143 0.75 -8.97 -1.96
C ILE A 143 0.80 -8.99 -0.42
N PHE A 144 0.84 -10.18 0.19
CA PHE A 144 0.90 -10.28 1.66
C PHE A 144 2.25 -9.79 2.22
N ILE A 145 3.36 -10.27 1.67
CA ILE A 145 4.70 -10.02 2.21
C ILE A 145 5.19 -8.62 1.82
N VAL A 146 5.16 -8.27 0.53
CA VAL A 146 5.78 -7.03 0.03
C VAL A 146 4.81 -5.85 0.09
N ALA A 147 3.56 -6.05 -0.36
CA ALA A 147 2.60 -4.96 -0.50
C ALA A 147 1.83 -4.63 0.79
N ASN A 148 1.81 -5.52 1.79
CA ASN A 148 1.13 -5.30 3.07
C ASN A 148 2.11 -5.31 4.24
N CYS A 149 2.67 -6.47 4.58
CA CYS A 149 3.42 -6.66 5.82
C CYS A 149 4.86 -6.11 5.78
N GLY A 150 5.35 -5.73 4.60
CA GLY A 150 6.74 -5.36 4.39
C GLY A 150 7.12 -4.01 5.02
N GLY A 151 6.27 -2.99 4.92
CA GLY A 151 6.62 -1.61 5.30
C GLY A 151 6.25 -1.24 6.74
N LEU A 152 6.70 -2.00 7.75
CA LEU A 152 6.35 -1.75 9.16
C LEU A 152 7.44 -1.00 9.95
N LEU A 153 8.69 -1.05 9.50
CA LEU A 153 9.86 -0.61 10.29
C LEU A 153 10.16 0.87 10.17
N THR A 154 9.61 1.56 9.17
CA THR A 154 9.80 3.00 8.97
C THR A 154 8.48 3.71 8.69
N PRO A 155 8.38 5.02 8.98
CA PRO A 155 7.24 5.83 8.57
C PRO A 155 7.00 5.90 7.06
N LEU A 156 7.99 5.53 6.24
CA LEU A 156 7.87 5.51 4.78
C LEU A 156 7.15 4.25 4.28
N GLY A 157 7.08 3.21 5.11
CA GLY A 157 6.64 1.88 4.74
C GLY A 157 5.18 1.83 4.30
N ASP A 158 4.29 2.45 5.07
CA ASP A 158 2.86 2.51 4.78
C ASP A 158 2.24 3.90 5.10
N PRO A 159 1.05 4.20 4.54
CA PRO A 159 0.40 5.49 4.77
C PRO A 159 0.07 5.82 6.23
N PRO A 160 -0.43 4.88 7.06
CA PRO A 160 -0.72 5.16 8.46
C PRO A 160 0.51 5.57 9.27
N LEU A 161 1.66 4.90 9.09
CA LEU A 161 2.89 5.25 9.80
C LEU A 161 3.43 6.61 9.35
N LEU A 162 3.32 6.94 8.06
CA LEU A 162 3.69 8.27 7.55
C LEU A 162 2.84 9.37 8.19
N LEU A 163 1.53 9.16 8.28
CA LEU A 163 0.62 10.10 8.94
C LEU A 163 0.91 10.23 10.43
N GLY A 164 1.30 9.14 11.11
CA GLY A 164 1.75 9.18 12.50
C GLY A 164 3.01 10.05 12.67
N TYR A 165 3.98 9.89 11.79
CA TYR A 165 5.20 10.71 11.79
C TYR A 165 4.92 12.19 11.53
N LEU A 166 4.05 12.52 10.56
CA LEU A 166 3.63 13.91 10.31
C LEU A 166 2.89 14.53 11.51
N LYS A 167 2.28 13.70 12.36
CA LYS A 167 1.64 14.12 13.62
C LYS A 167 2.60 14.14 14.82
N GLY A 168 3.90 13.97 14.59
CA GLY A 168 4.94 14.12 15.61
C GLY A 168 5.42 12.82 16.26
N VAL A 169 5.04 11.65 15.77
CA VAL A 169 5.65 10.38 16.22
C VAL A 169 7.11 10.34 15.77
N PRO A 170 8.09 10.00 16.65
CA PRO A 170 9.50 9.91 16.26
C PRO A 170 9.74 8.88 15.17
N PHE A 171 10.71 9.14 14.28
CA PHE A 171 11.03 8.24 13.16
C PHE A 171 11.49 6.85 13.61
N ASP A 172 12.27 6.80 14.69
CA ASP A 172 12.84 5.60 15.29
C ASP A 172 11.81 4.77 16.06
N TRP A 173 10.64 5.34 16.38
CA TRP A 173 9.60 4.63 17.11
C TRP A 173 9.16 3.36 16.38
N THR A 174 9.00 3.40 15.05
CA THR A 174 8.57 2.24 14.25
C THR A 174 9.57 1.08 14.25
N LEU A 175 10.84 1.34 14.55
CA LEU A 175 11.86 0.28 14.65
C LEU A 175 11.56 -0.69 15.80
N HIS A 176 10.80 -0.27 16.82
CA HIS A 176 10.36 -1.15 17.91
C HIS A 176 9.41 -2.26 17.42
N LEU A 177 8.83 -2.12 16.22
CA LEU A 177 7.93 -3.10 15.60
C LEU A 177 8.67 -4.24 14.88
N TRP A 178 10.01 -4.27 14.97
CA TRP A 178 10.83 -5.31 14.34
C TRP A 178 10.47 -6.75 14.74
N PRO A 179 10.06 -7.06 15.98
CA PRO A 179 9.67 -8.43 16.33
C PRO A 179 8.39 -8.85 15.62
N GLN A 180 7.38 -7.98 15.55
CA GLN A 180 6.11 -8.23 14.86
C GLN A 180 6.35 -8.36 13.36
N TRP A 181 7.16 -7.45 12.78
CA TRP A 181 7.54 -7.50 11.37
C TRP A 181 8.24 -8.80 11.00
N LEU A 182 9.23 -9.22 11.79
CA LEU A 182 9.99 -10.44 11.54
C LEU A 182 9.11 -11.68 11.70
N THR A 183 8.26 -11.70 12.72
CA THR A 183 7.36 -12.83 12.99
C THR A 183 6.41 -13.05 11.81
N ILE A 184 5.70 -12.01 11.34
CA ILE A 184 4.72 -12.17 10.27
C ILE A 184 5.38 -12.49 8.93
N ASN A 185 6.44 -11.77 8.56
CA ASN A 185 7.14 -12.01 7.29
C ASN A 185 7.86 -13.36 7.31
N GLY A 186 8.44 -13.75 8.44
CA GLY A 186 9.07 -15.07 8.61
C GLY A 186 8.07 -16.21 8.41
N ILE A 187 6.91 -16.16 9.08
CA ILE A 187 5.85 -17.16 8.92
C ILE A 187 5.38 -17.22 7.46
N LEU A 188 5.09 -16.07 6.85
CA LEU A 188 4.62 -16.01 5.47
C LEU A 188 5.65 -16.54 4.47
N LEU A 189 6.94 -16.22 4.64
CA LEU A 189 8.02 -16.73 3.79
C LEU A 189 8.20 -18.25 3.92
N VAL A 190 8.09 -18.79 5.13
CA VAL A 190 8.16 -20.23 5.36
C VAL A 190 6.99 -20.94 4.68
N ILE A 191 5.76 -20.47 4.91
CA ILE A 191 4.56 -21.03 4.26
C ILE A 191 4.67 -20.93 2.74
N PHE A 192 5.12 -19.77 2.24
CA PHE A 192 5.31 -19.54 0.81
C PHE A 192 6.27 -20.55 0.21
N ASN A 193 7.44 -20.77 0.81
CA ASN A 193 8.46 -21.68 0.28
C ASN A 193 7.92 -23.11 0.17
N PHE A 194 7.25 -23.62 1.21
CA PHE A 194 6.64 -24.95 1.17
C PHE A 194 5.55 -25.06 0.10
N TRP A 195 4.69 -24.04 -0.03
CA TRP A 195 3.66 -24.02 -1.05
C TRP A 195 4.27 -23.97 -2.46
N ASP A 196 5.26 -23.10 -2.67
CA ASP A 196 5.87 -22.91 -3.98
C ASP A 196 6.65 -24.15 -4.43
N GLN A 197 7.29 -24.84 -3.50
CA GLN A 197 7.92 -26.14 -3.74
C GLN A 197 6.89 -27.20 -4.15
N TRP A 198 5.78 -27.30 -3.43
CA TRP A 198 4.70 -28.22 -3.79
C TRP A 198 4.13 -27.91 -5.18
N ALA A 199 3.95 -26.63 -5.51
CA ALA A 199 3.47 -26.21 -6.82
C ALA A 199 4.47 -26.54 -7.93
N LEU A 200 5.78 -26.39 -7.68
CA LEU A 200 6.84 -26.75 -8.63
C LEU A 200 6.84 -28.25 -8.92
N ASN A 201 6.83 -29.07 -7.87
CA ASN A 201 6.85 -30.53 -8.00
C ASN A 201 5.64 -31.08 -8.78
N LYS A 202 4.51 -30.36 -8.75
CA LYS A 202 3.32 -30.71 -9.53
C LYS A 202 3.32 -30.13 -10.95
N ASP A 203 4.19 -29.18 -11.28
CA ASP A 203 4.33 -28.64 -12.63
C ASP A 203 5.26 -29.54 -13.47
N GLU A 204 6.21 -30.21 -12.82
CA GLU A 204 7.16 -31.18 -13.38
C GLU A 204 6.57 -32.59 -13.61
N LYS A 205 5.43 -32.89 -12.99
CA LYS A 205 4.62 -34.10 -13.26
C LYS A 205 3.65 -33.86 -14.42
#